data_AF-A0A1D3TTP7-F1
#
_entry.id   AF-A0A1D3TTP7-F1
#
_cell.length_a   1.000
_cell.length_b   1.000
_cell.length_c   1.000
_cell.angle_alpha   90.00
_cell.angle_beta   90.00
_cell.angle_gamma   90.00
#
_symmetry.space_group_name_H-M   'P 1'
#
loop_
_entity.id
_entity.type
_entity.pdbx_description
1 polymer ?
#
loop_
_entity_poly.entity_id
_entity_poly.type
_entity_poly.pdbx_seq_one_letter_code
_entity_poly.pdbx_strand_id
1 'polypeptide(L)'
;MAQRTVCLCDGKYIGIETIYTVINGRQVNIPEKLKELRAKSQNSELFCPCGCGANLILVAGDKNLREQHFRLKDGAFNQECHVITEGRISVDSKIVLKCWLDDKLKANDLEMRVPIQAIDGSSRKYEFSFLSRDKKVALSYCHERVNLSDEKLEILEGNSQGIHIIYVVDAENGGSDGQYPEGLMKVQNKQNYCLLLEVADAEYSEAMMKAIFYVKDIDGLWQEVLFADGYLSEFSIDDNGCVIYEGETLESKQAKAEADFKYKLENEKDKRVKEEKRRSENLKKLFEEEQRNQQERQILKEEAEKERRRKVAEVEKRIAELEEKHRVEEEKRQAEIRQREEDFKRNMESDFSQQETQVRDSDGNRWIKCEFCGKIANENEFTSYGGAGHINLGTCTACKANNPAVKQKTDEKMAKIKMKYDPDICPACGGTLREKSGKFGKFMGCSNYPKCRYTGIIRPGK
;
A
#
# COMPACT_ATOMS: atom_id res chain seq x y z
N MET A 1 -14.27 -9.86 58.26
CA MET A 1 -14.23 -8.39 58.30
C MET A 1 -15.01 -7.91 59.52
N ALA A 2 -14.37 -7.10 60.34
CA ALA A 2 -15.02 -6.31 61.37
C ALA A 2 -16.18 -5.49 60.78
N GLN A 3 -17.42 -5.69 61.24
CA GLN A 3 -18.57 -4.93 60.75
C GLN A 3 -18.66 -3.52 61.37
N ARG A 4 -18.02 -3.25 62.51
CA ARG A 4 -18.11 -1.94 63.17
C ARG A 4 -16.76 -1.50 63.69
N THR A 5 -16.22 -0.46 63.08
CA THR A 5 -14.90 0.10 63.38
C THR A 5 -14.99 1.46 64.09
N VAL A 6 -16.21 1.93 64.38
CA VAL A 6 -16.46 3.21 65.05
C VAL A 6 -17.54 3.05 66.12
N CYS A 7 -17.36 3.73 67.24
CA CYS A 7 -18.39 3.96 68.25
C CYS A 7 -18.54 5.45 68.57
N LEU A 8 -19.69 5.84 69.10
CA LEU A 8 -19.89 7.13 69.74
C LEU A 8 -19.65 6.99 71.25
N CYS A 9 -18.84 7.89 71.81
CA CYS A 9 -18.51 7.91 73.24
C CYS A 9 -18.32 9.36 73.68
N ASP A 10 -19.00 9.80 74.74
CA ASP A 10 -18.95 11.17 75.25
C ASP A 10 -19.22 12.24 74.16
N GLY A 11 -20.13 11.94 73.22
CA GLY A 11 -20.47 12.80 72.09
C GLY A 11 -19.43 12.86 70.96
N LYS A 12 -18.31 12.14 71.08
CA LYS A 12 -17.25 12.05 70.08
C LYS A 12 -17.23 10.70 69.36
N TYR A 13 -16.86 10.72 68.08
CA TYR A 13 -16.60 9.49 67.34
C TYR A 13 -15.24 8.93 67.75
N ILE A 14 -15.20 7.64 68.07
CA ILE A 14 -13.98 6.90 68.40
C ILE A 14 -13.88 5.73 67.44
N GLY A 15 -12.89 5.78 66.54
CA GLY A 15 -12.57 4.69 65.63
C GLY A 15 -11.55 3.71 66.21
N ILE A 16 -11.42 2.52 65.62
CA ILE A 16 -10.42 1.54 66.05
C ILE A 16 -8.98 2.03 65.80
N GLU A 17 -8.78 2.95 64.85
CA GLU A 17 -7.48 3.59 64.63
C GLU A 17 -6.93 4.29 65.88
N THR A 18 -7.82 4.70 66.80
CA THR A 18 -7.46 5.43 68.03
C THR A 18 -6.64 4.61 69.02
N ILE A 19 -6.65 3.28 68.91
CA ILE A 19 -5.96 2.37 69.86
C ILE A 19 -4.56 1.98 69.40
N TYR A 20 -4.14 2.38 68.20
CA TYR A 20 -2.81 2.13 67.67
C TYR A 20 -1.93 3.36 67.87
N THR A 21 -0.62 3.17 67.99
CA THR A 21 0.39 4.25 67.99
C THR A 21 1.71 3.69 67.48
N VAL A 22 2.73 4.55 67.37
CA VAL A 22 4.09 4.16 66.98
C VAL A 22 5.06 4.48 68.09
N ILE A 23 5.88 3.50 68.47
CA ILE A 23 6.99 3.69 69.40
C ILE A 23 8.25 3.14 68.72
N ASN A 24 9.26 4.02 68.53
CA ASN A 24 10.52 3.67 67.86
C ASN A 24 10.31 3.00 66.49
N GLY A 25 9.40 3.54 65.67
CA GLY A 25 9.07 3.02 64.34
C GLY A 25 8.26 1.73 64.32
N ARG A 26 7.84 1.20 65.49
CA ARG A 26 7.01 -0.01 65.57
C ARG A 26 5.59 0.35 65.96
N GLN A 27 4.64 -0.12 65.16
CA GLN A 27 3.21 -0.02 65.47
C GLN A 27 2.88 -0.88 66.69
N VAL A 28 2.21 -0.29 67.67
CA VAL A 28 1.79 -0.96 68.91
C VAL A 28 0.39 -0.53 69.31
N ASN A 29 -0.29 -1.38 70.08
CA ASN A 29 -1.52 -1.00 70.75
C ASN A 29 -1.23 -0.11 71.97
N ILE A 30 -2.11 0.85 72.25
CA ILE A 30 -2.05 1.73 73.43
C ILE A 30 -2.76 1.02 74.61
N PRO A 31 -2.02 0.46 75.59
CA PRO A 31 -2.63 -0.38 76.62
C PRO A 31 -3.62 0.38 77.50
N GLU A 32 -3.31 1.63 77.84
CA GLU A 32 -4.20 2.44 78.68
C GLU A 32 -5.49 2.82 77.96
N LYS A 33 -5.43 3.10 76.65
CA LYS A 33 -6.63 3.36 75.85
C LYS A 33 -7.51 2.11 75.75
N LEU A 34 -6.91 0.94 75.58
CA LEU A 34 -7.63 -0.33 75.60
C LEU A 34 -8.31 -0.59 76.95
N LYS A 35 -7.64 -0.31 78.08
CA LYS A 35 -8.25 -0.44 79.41
C LYS A 35 -9.42 0.52 79.58
N GLU A 36 -9.26 1.78 79.18
CA GLU A 36 -10.32 2.81 79.22
C GLU A 36 -11.55 2.36 78.41
N LEU A 37 -11.37 1.98 77.15
CA LEU A 37 -12.48 1.57 76.28
C LEU A 37 -13.15 0.27 76.74
N ARG A 38 -12.40 -0.65 77.36
CA ARG A 38 -12.96 -1.86 77.98
C ARG A 38 -13.81 -1.52 79.21
N ALA A 39 -13.38 -0.59 80.05
CA ALA A 39 -14.19 -0.11 81.18
C ALA A 39 -15.50 0.55 80.68
N LYS A 40 -15.40 1.41 79.66
CA LYS A 40 -16.56 2.02 79.00
C LYS A 40 -17.50 0.99 78.37
N SER A 41 -16.95 -0.08 77.76
CA SER A 41 -17.73 -1.21 77.24
C SER A 41 -18.54 -1.91 78.34
N GLN A 42 -17.93 -2.12 79.51
CA GLN A 42 -18.58 -2.75 80.67
C GLN A 42 -19.73 -1.86 81.20
N ASN A 43 -19.49 -0.55 81.26
CA ASN A 43 -20.45 0.45 81.74
C ASN A 43 -21.54 0.84 80.72
N SER A 44 -21.53 0.25 79.51
CA SER A 44 -22.48 0.59 78.43
C SER A 44 -22.36 2.05 77.92
N GLU A 45 -21.15 2.60 77.92
CA GLU A 45 -20.87 4.00 77.54
C GLU A 45 -20.41 4.15 76.08
N LEU A 46 -20.34 3.04 75.34
CA LEU A 46 -20.05 3.03 73.91
C LEU A 46 -21.36 2.80 73.14
N PHE A 47 -21.67 3.68 72.21
CA PHE A 47 -22.94 3.68 71.47
C PHE A 47 -22.74 3.53 69.97
N CYS A 48 -23.76 3.02 69.28
CA CYS A 48 -23.75 2.90 67.84
C CYS A 48 -23.79 4.28 67.15
N PRO A 49 -22.88 4.58 66.21
CA PRO A 49 -22.80 5.89 65.58
C PRO A 49 -23.99 6.23 64.66
N CYS A 50 -24.83 5.27 64.28
CA CYS A 50 -26.03 5.52 63.49
C CYS A 50 -27.17 6.17 64.29
N GLY A 51 -27.05 6.26 65.62
CA GLY A 51 -28.07 6.84 66.49
C GLY A 51 -29.19 5.89 66.92
N CYS A 52 -29.11 4.59 66.59
CA CYS A 52 -30.13 3.61 67.00
C CYS A 52 -30.18 3.34 68.52
N GLY A 53 -29.21 3.84 69.28
CA GLY A 53 -29.12 3.65 70.74
C GLY A 53 -28.46 2.34 71.19
N ALA A 54 -27.98 1.51 70.26
CA ALA A 54 -27.37 0.22 70.61
C ALA A 54 -26.04 0.42 71.36
N ASN A 55 -25.86 -0.28 72.46
CA ASN A 55 -24.58 -0.33 73.15
C ASN A 55 -23.59 -1.24 72.41
N LEU A 56 -22.33 -0.81 72.40
CA LEU A 56 -21.22 -1.52 71.78
C LEU A 56 -20.23 -2.02 72.83
N ILE A 57 -19.52 -3.07 72.47
CA ILE A 57 -18.39 -3.59 73.23
C ILE A 57 -17.16 -3.70 72.32
N LEU A 58 -16.01 -3.29 72.84
CA LEU A 58 -14.73 -3.43 72.16
C LEU A 58 -14.26 -4.89 72.22
N VAL A 59 -13.98 -5.45 71.04
CA VAL A 59 -13.33 -6.74 70.83
C VAL A 59 -11.89 -6.44 70.44
N ALA A 60 -10.98 -6.53 71.40
CA ALA A 60 -9.56 -6.24 71.21
C ALA A 60 -8.71 -7.19 72.06
N GLY A 61 -8.80 -8.50 71.80
CA GLY A 61 -8.12 -9.51 72.62
C GLY A 61 -7.20 -10.39 71.78
N ASP A 62 -6.06 -10.75 72.37
CA ASP A 62 -5.03 -11.56 71.70
C ASP A 62 -5.44 -13.03 71.49
N LYS A 63 -6.56 -13.45 72.10
CA LYS A 63 -7.10 -14.81 71.97
C LYS A 63 -7.58 -15.02 70.52
N ASN A 64 -6.72 -15.67 69.74
CA ASN A 64 -6.85 -15.93 68.30
C ASN A 64 -6.54 -14.73 67.37
N LEU A 65 -5.79 -13.72 67.83
CA LEU A 65 -5.33 -12.59 67.00
C LEU A 65 -6.43 -11.99 66.11
N ARG A 66 -7.62 -11.78 66.68
CA ARG A 66 -8.78 -11.29 65.92
C ARG A 66 -8.61 -9.79 65.65
N GLU A 67 -8.98 -9.36 64.44
CA GLU A 67 -9.08 -7.93 64.07
C GLU A 67 -9.85 -7.16 65.15
N GLN A 68 -9.31 -6.03 65.59
CA GLN A 68 -9.91 -5.22 66.65
C GLN A 68 -11.15 -4.50 66.11
N HIS A 69 -12.28 -4.61 66.80
CA HIS A 69 -13.54 -4.03 66.33
C HIS A 69 -14.55 -3.82 67.46
N PHE A 70 -15.62 -3.10 67.18
CA PHE A 70 -16.78 -3.00 68.05
C PHE A 70 -17.83 -4.04 67.64
N ARG A 71 -18.55 -4.61 68.60
CA ARG A 71 -19.75 -5.44 68.33
C ARG A 71 -20.90 -5.02 69.20
N LEU A 72 -22.11 -5.45 68.86
CA LEU A 72 -23.30 -5.26 69.70
C LEU A 72 -23.09 -5.91 71.07
N LYS A 73 -23.46 -5.18 72.13
CA LYS A 73 -23.63 -5.76 73.47
C LYS A 73 -24.87 -6.66 73.47
N ASP A 74 -24.83 -7.72 74.27
CA ASP A 74 -25.93 -8.70 74.33
C ASP A 74 -27.28 -8.01 74.56
N GLY A 75 -28.30 -8.42 73.80
CA GLY A 75 -29.66 -7.83 73.85
C GLY A 75 -29.90 -6.64 72.90
N ALA A 76 -28.86 -6.05 72.31
CA ALA A 76 -29.01 -4.95 71.35
C ALA A 76 -29.27 -5.39 69.89
N PHE A 77 -29.44 -6.70 69.64
CA PHE A 77 -29.66 -7.27 68.30
C PHE A 77 -31.04 -6.96 67.71
N ASN A 78 -32.02 -6.59 68.54
CA ASN A 78 -33.41 -6.33 68.11
C ASN A 78 -33.66 -4.88 67.66
N GLN A 79 -32.63 -4.03 67.62
CA GLN A 79 -32.77 -2.64 67.17
C GLN A 79 -32.51 -2.55 65.66
N GLU A 80 -33.37 -1.86 64.92
CA GLU A 80 -33.14 -1.54 63.51
C GLU A 80 -31.88 -0.65 63.38
N CYS A 81 -30.77 -1.27 62.98
CA CYS A 81 -29.47 -0.63 62.95
C CYS A 81 -29.03 -0.37 61.51
N HIS A 82 -28.99 0.91 61.12
CA HIS A 82 -28.58 1.35 59.79
C HIS A 82 -27.13 1.86 59.76
N VAL A 83 -26.25 1.26 60.56
CA VAL A 83 -24.85 1.70 60.60
C VAL A 83 -24.16 1.31 59.29
N ILE A 84 -23.58 2.32 58.63
CA ILE A 84 -22.76 2.11 57.45
C ILE A 84 -21.41 1.56 57.91
N THR A 85 -21.05 0.40 57.36
CA THR A 85 -19.79 -0.28 57.67
C THR A 85 -18.69 0.22 56.74
N GLU A 86 -17.49 0.42 57.27
CA GLU A 86 -16.34 0.83 56.47
C GLU A 86 -15.62 -0.39 55.89
N GLY A 87 -15.11 -0.28 54.65
CA GLY A 87 -14.31 -1.34 54.02
C GLY A 87 -12.96 -1.54 54.70
N ARG A 88 -12.40 -2.75 54.60
CA ARG A 88 -11.13 -3.14 55.26
C ARG A 88 -9.99 -2.19 54.91
N ILE A 89 -9.78 -1.92 53.62
CA ILE A 89 -8.71 -1.03 53.15
C ILE A 89 -8.83 0.37 53.75
N SER A 90 -10.04 0.95 53.76
CA SER A 90 -10.25 2.28 54.35
C SER A 90 -9.93 2.34 55.85
N VAL A 91 -10.21 1.26 56.58
CA VAL A 91 -9.89 1.12 58.00
C VAL A 91 -8.38 0.97 58.21
N ASP A 92 -7.73 0.08 57.47
CA ASP A 92 -6.30 -0.20 57.54
C ASP A 92 -5.49 1.07 57.19
N SER A 93 -5.91 1.79 56.14
CA SER A 93 -5.35 3.10 55.76
C SER A 93 -5.44 4.13 56.88
N LYS A 94 -6.57 4.23 57.59
CA LYS A 94 -6.68 5.13 58.74
C LYS A 94 -5.78 4.71 59.90
N ILE A 95 -5.60 3.41 60.14
CA ILE A 95 -4.68 2.92 61.17
C ILE A 95 -3.25 3.35 60.86
N VAL A 96 -2.76 3.12 59.64
CA VAL A 96 -1.39 3.47 59.26
C VAL A 96 -1.18 4.99 59.17
N LEU A 97 -2.18 5.76 58.73
CA LEU A 97 -2.13 7.22 58.73
C LEU A 97 -2.12 7.80 60.15
N LYS A 98 -2.88 7.21 61.07
CA LYS A 98 -2.83 7.58 62.49
C LYS A 98 -1.41 7.36 63.04
N CYS A 99 -0.84 6.20 62.76
CA CYS A 99 0.53 5.85 63.12
C CYS A 99 1.56 6.83 62.54
N TRP A 100 1.39 7.21 61.27
CA TRP A 100 2.22 8.20 60.60
C TRP A 100 2.16 9.57 61.28
N LEU A 101 0.96 10.06 61.60
CA LEU A 101 0.78 11.35 62.28
C LEU A 101 1.37 11.32 63.71
N ASP A 102 1.18 10.24 64.46
CA ASP A 102 1.82 10.08 65.78
C ASP A 102 3.35 10.16 65.68
N ASP A 103 3.95 9.47 64.70
CA ASP A 103 5.41 9.42 64.51
C ASP A 103 5.98 10.76 64.01
N LYS A 104 5.31 11.38 63.02
CA LYS A 104 5.87 12.51 62.26
C LYS A 104 5.35 13.86 62.70
N LEU A 105 4.06 13.98 63.01
CA LEU A 105 3.46 15.24 63.47
C LEU A 105 3.70 15.46 64.97
N LYS A 106 3.70 14.36 65.76
CA LYS A 106 3.91 14.37 67.22
C LYS A 106 2.99 15.37 67.94
N ALA A 107 1.73 15.43 67.50
CA ALA A 107 0.70 16.26 68.11
C ALA A 107 0.13 15.59 69.36
N ASN A 108 -0.04 16.35 70.45
CA ASN A 108 -0.66 15.86 71.68
C ASN A 108 -2.20 15.90 71.61
N ASP A 109 -2.75 16.69 70.69
CA ASP A 109 -4.17 17.00 70.53
C ASP A 109 -4.77 16.36 69.27
N LEU A 110 -4.16 15.29 68.75
CA LEU A 110 -4.62 14.65 67.52
C LEU A 110 -6.03 14.06 67.69
N GLU A 111 -7.03 14.75 67.13
CA GLU A 111 -8.42 14.31 67.06
C GLU A 111 -8.67 13.54 65.76
N MET A 112 -9.55 12.55 65.82
CA MET A 112 -9.90 11.66 64.70
C MET A 112 -11.38 11.80 64.37
N ARG A 113 -11.74 11.65 63.09
CA ARG A 113 -13.13 11.73 62.61
C ARG A 113 -13.84 12.99 63.11
N VAL A 114 -13.21 14.14 62.87
CA VAL A 114 -13.67 15.43 63.38
C VAL A 114 -14.74 15.98 62.44
N PRO A 115 -16.02 15.99 62.83
CA PRO A 115 -17.08 16.50 61.98
C PRO A 115 -16.94 18.01 61.80
N ILE A 116 -17.22 18.49 60.60
CA ILE A 116 -17.01 19.91 60.23
C ILE A 116 -18.25 20.77 60.53
N GLN A 117 -19.38 20.14 60.88
CA GLN A 117 -20.69 20.73 61.17
C GLN A 117 -20.81 22.24 60.90
N ALA A 118 -21.04 22.58 59.64
CA ALA A 118 -21.57 23.85 59.23
C ALA A 118 -22.24 23.69 57.85
N ILE A 119 -23.56 23.86 57.85
CA ILE A 119 -24.36 24.40 56.74
C ILE A 119 -24.99 23.40 55.77
N ASP A 120 -26.28 23.71 55.55
CA ASP A 120 -27.23 23.26 54.54
C ASP A 120 -27.63 21.79 54.61
N GLY A 121 -28.78 21.52 55.26
CA GLY A 121 -29.84 20.60 54.80
C GLY A 121 -29.51 19.18 54.32
N SER A 122 -28.24 18.81 54.31
CA SER A 122 -27.62 17.68 53.69
C SER A 122 -27.47 16.61 54.76
N SER A 123 -27.86 15.39 54.41
CA SER A 123 -27.63 14.23 55.27
C SER A 123 -26.15 13.83 55.33
N ARG A 124 -25.26 14.47 54.55
CA ARG A 124 -23.84 14.13 54.47
C ARG A 124 -23.06 14.74 55.63
N LYS A 125 -22.40 13.88 56.40
CA LYS A 125 -21.53 14.27 57.52
C LYS A 125 -20.08 14.31 57.04
N TYR A 126 -19.64 15.46 56.53
CA TYR A 126 -18.24 15.66 56.19
C TYR A 126 -17.39 15.81 57.46
N GLU A 127 -16.20 15.21 57.43
CA GLU A 127 -15.26 15.19 58.56
C GLU A 127 -13.82 15.31 58.05
N PHE A 128 -12.96 15.89 58.89
CA PHE A 128 -11.52 15.64 58.78
C PHE A 128 -11.24 14.22 59.29
N SER A 129 -10.43 13.46 58.57
CA SER A 129 -10.01 12.14 59.06
C SER A 129 -9.19 12.29 60.34
N PHE A 130 -8.29 13.28 60.34
CA PHE A 130 -7.47 13.66 61.49
C PHE A 130 -7.33 15.18 61.56
N LEU A 131 -7.22 15.73 62.77
CA LEU A 131 -7.03 17.15 63.01
C LEU A 131 -6.16 17.36 64.26
N SER A 132 -5.13 18.18 64.14
CA SER A 132 -4.42 18.80 65.26
C SER A 132 -4.56 20.31 65.13
N ARG A 133 -5.13 20.93 66.15
CA ARG A 133 -5.30 22.39 66.24
C ARG A 133 -4.01 23.05 66.70
N ASP A 134 -3.27 22.40 67.59
CA ASP A 134 -1.97 22.87 68.08
C ASP A 134 -0.95 22.96 66.93
N LYS A 135 -0.91 21.94 66.07
CA LYS A 135 -0.04 21.91 64.89
C LYS A 135 -0.63 22.62 63.68
N LYS A 136 -1.91 23.00 63.72
CA LYS A 136 -2.66 23.56 62.57
C LYS A 136 -2.57 22.68 61.33
N VAL A 137 -2.68 21.36 61.50
CA VAL A 137 -2.67 20.38 60.42
C VAL A 137 -3.92 19.52 60.49
N ALA A 138 -4.57 19.32 59.35
CA ALA A 138 -5.62 18.34 59.17
C ALA A 138 -5.26 17.38 58.03
N LEU A 139 -5.77 16.16 58.12
CA LEU A 139 -5.64 15.16 57.06
C LEU A 139 -7.02 14.72 56.61
N SER A 140 -7.22 14.73 55.29
CA SER A 140 -8.43 14.21 54.64
C SER A 140 -8.06 13.01 53.79
N TYR A 141 -8.45 11.82 54.24
CA TYR A 141 -8.24 10.57 53.53
C TYR A 141 -9.49 10.16 52.75
N CYS A 142 -9.31 9.68 51.51
CA CYS A 142 -10.38 9.16 50.68
C CYS A 142 -10.01 7.81 50.06
N HIS A 143 -10.74 6.75 50.44
CA HIS A 143 -10.63 5.45 49.78
C HIS A 143 -11.41 5.37 48.47
N GLU A 144 -12.65 5.89 48.43
CA GLU A 144 -13.47 5.87 47.21
C GLU A 144 -13.50 7.24 46.53
N ARG A 145 -13.22 7.28 45.22
CA ARG A 145 -13.31 8.50 44.38
C ARG A 145 -14.63 9.27 44.47
N VAL A 146 -15.75 8.60 44.75
CA VAL A 146 -17.06 9.26 44.90
C VAL A 146 -17.07 10.29 46.05
N ASN A 147 -16.15 10.13 47.00
CA ASN A 147 -15.98 11.02 48.14
C ASN A 147 -14.99 12.16 47.87
N LEU A 148 -14.47 12.30 46.65
CA LEU A 148 -13.66 13.43 46.18
C LEU A 148 -14.54 14.43 45.40
N SER A 149 -15.56 14.97 46.06
CA SER A 149 -16.43 16.00 45.48
C SER A 149 -15.89 17.41 45.73
N ASP A 150 -16.17 18.35 44.81
CA ASP A 150 -15.83 19.76 45.00
C ASP A 150 -16.49 20.32 46.27
N GLU A 151 -17.76 19.99 46.49
CA GLU A 151 -18.50 20.34 47.71
C GLU A 151 -17.74 19.95 49.00
N LYS A 152 -17.23 18.71 49.08
CA LYS A 152 -16.48 18.27 50.27
C LYS A 152 -15.19 19.07 50.43
N LEU A 153 -14.43 19.24 49.36
CA LEU A 153 -13.13 19.93 49.38
C LEU A 153 -13.31 21.41 49.71
N GLU A 154 -14.32 22.07 49.15
CA GLU A 154 -14.66 23.46 49.44
C GLU A 154 -15.12 23.65 50.90
N ILE A 155 -15.92 22.74 51.43
CA ILE A 155 -16.34 22.78 52.84
C ILE A 155 -15.14 22.57 53.78
N LEU A 156 -14.27 21.60 53.46
CA LEU A 156 -13.04 21.36 54.22
C LEU A 156 -12.16 22.62 54.26
N GLU A 157 -11.93 23.23 53.10
CA GLU A 157 -11.13 24.47 52.99
C GLU A 157 -11.78 25.66 53.69
N GLY A 158 -13.08 25.87 53.49
CA GLY A 158 -13.83 26.97 54.11
C GLY A 158 -13.83 26.90 55.64
N ASN A 159 -13.72 25.69 56.20
CA ASN A 159 -13.67 25.45 57.65
C ASN A 159 -12.24 25.22 58.17
N SER A 160 -11.22 25.39 57.33
CA SER A 160 -9.83 25.19 57.73
C SER A 160 -9.37 26.22 58.77
N GLN A 161 -9.89 27.45 58.78
CA GLN A 161 -9.50 28.50 59.75
C GLN A 161 -7.98 28.68 59.91
N GLY A 162 -7.21 28.51 58.82
CA GLY A 162 -5.75 28.57 58.83
C GLY A 162 -5.04 27.24 59.19
N ILE A 163 -5.79 26.13 59.22
CA ILE A 163 -5.27 24.77 59.28
C ILE A 163 -4.85 24.33 57.87
N HIS A 164 -3.64 23.81 57.73
CA HIS A 164 -3.17 23.21 56.49
C HIS A 164 -3.79 21.82 56.31
N ILE A 165 -4.37 21.53 55.15
CA ILE A 165 -5.04 20.26 54.87
C ILE A 165 -4.19 19.41 53.94
N ILE A 166 -3.79 18.23 54.41
CA ILE A 166 -3.11 17.22 53.62
C ILE A 166 -4.15 16.28 53.01
N TYR A 167 -4.19 16.19 51.69
CA TYR A 167 -5.12 15.32 50.96
C TYR A 167 -4.42 14.04 50.55
N VAL A 168 -4.85 12.92 51.13
CA VAL A 168 -4.35 11.58 50.82
C VAL A 168 -5.47 10.76 50.19
N VAL A 169 -5.17 10.12 49.07
CA VAL A 169 -6.11 9.29 48.33
C VAL A 169 -5.58 7.87 48.29
N ASP A 170 -6.46 6.89 48.32
CA ASP A 170 -6.06 5.50 48.09
C ASP A 170 -5.54 5.30 46.66
N ALA A 171 -4.44 4.56 46.54
CA ALA A 171 -3.73 4.33 45.29
C ALA A 171 -4.60 3.68 44.19
N GLU A 172 -5.67 2.95 44.54
CA GLU A 172 -6.61 2.38 43.56
C GLU A 172 -7.39 3.45 42.77
N ASN A 173 -7.40 4.70 43.24
CA ASN A 173 -8.00 5.82 42.50
C ASN A 173 -7.01 6.52 41.56
N GLY A 174 -5.74 6.11 41.59
CA GLY A 174 -4.68 6.57 40.69
C GLY A 174 -4.71 5.89 39.32
N GLY A 175 -3.63 6.06 38.57
CA GLY A 175 -3.46 5.49 37.24
C GLY A 175 -3.86 6.45 36.14
N SER A 176 -3.14 6.36 35.03
CA SER A 176 -3.21 7.35 33.96
C SER A 176 -3.24 6.71 32.58
N ASP A 177 -4.11 5.73 32.32
CA ASP A 177 -4.30 5.08 30.99
C ASP A 177 -4.72 6.11 29.90
N GLY A 178 -3.89 7.12 29.63
CA GLY A 178 -4.19 8.37 28.94
C GLY A 178 -5.15 9.31 29.68
N GLN A 179 -5.62 8.97 30.88
CA GLN A 179 -6.69 9.70 31.58
C GLN A 179 -6.18 10.45 32.81
N TYR A 180 -6.86 11.54 33.14
CA TYR A 180 -6.68 12.28 34.37
C TYR A 180 -7.97 12.14 35.19
N PRO A 181 -7.97 11.31 36.26
CA PRO A 181 -9.17 11.07 37.04
C PRO A 181 -9.72 12.35 37.67
N GLU A 182 -11.01 12.64 37.47
CA GLU A 182 -11.64 13.90 37.92
C GLU A 182 -11.45 14.17 39.42
N GLY A 183 -11.52 13.15 40.27
CA GLY A 183 -11.27 13.28 41.71
C GLY A 183 -9.84 13.72 42.03
N LEU A 184 -8.85 13.19 41.30
CA LEU A 184 -7.45 13.58 41.45
C LEU A 184 -7.18 14.96 40.86
N MET A 185 -7.92 15.37 39.82
CA MET A 185 -7.87 16.76 39.32
C MET A 185 -8.13 17.76 40.44
N LYS A 186 -9.16 17.49 41.24
CA LYS A 186 -9.56 18.36 42.34
C LYS A 186 -8.50 18.40 43.43
N VAL A 187 -7.97 17.24 43.82
CA VAL A 187 -6.90 17.12 44.80
C VAL A 187 -5.63 17.87 44.35
N GLN A 188 -5.19 17.65 43.12
CA GLN A 188 -4.03 18.33 42.56
C GLN A 188 -4.24 19.84 42.47
N ASN A 189 -5.43 20.32 42.13
CA ASN A 189 -5.71 21.76 42.12
C ASN A 189 -5.57 22.41 43.51
N LYS A 190 -5.67 21.64 44.59
CA LYS A 190 -5.54 22.14 45.97
C LYS A 190 -4.12 22.06 46.52
N GLN A 191 -3.41 20.96 46.28
CA GLN A 191 -2.04 20.75 46.83
C GLN A 191 -0.91 20.76 45.78
N ASN A 192 -1.21 20.96 44.49
CA ASN A 192 -0.32 20.85 43.32
C ASN A 192 0.13 19.42 42.95
N TYR A 193 -0.16 18.43 43.78
CA TYR A 193 0.16 17.02 43.55
C TYR A 193 -0.95 16.10 44.08
N CYS A 194 -0.81 14.79 43.96
CA CYS A 194 -1.65 13.79 44.62
C CYS A 194 -0.77 12.87 45.46
N LEU A 195 -1.15 12.68 46.72
CA LEU A 195 -0.57 11.66 47.59
C LEU A 195 -1.42 10.40 47.49
N LEU A 196 -0.84 9.35 46.93
CA LEU A 196 -1.46 8.05 46.79
C LEU A 196 -0.91 7.11 47.85
N LEU A 197 -1.79 6.66 48.75
CA LEU A 197 -1.46 5.72 49.81
C LEU A 197 -1.78 4.29 49.35
N GLU A 198 -0.82 3.40 49.48
CA GLU A 198 -0.93 1.99 49.15
C GLU A 198 -0.72 1.15 50.42
N VAL A 199 -1.75 0.37 50.78
CA VAL A 199 -1.83 -0.40 52.04
C VAL A 199 -2.33 -1.80 51.75
N ALA A 200 -1.52 -2.81 52.06
CA ALA A 200 -1.92 -4.21 51.95
C ALA A 200 -2.72 -4.69 53.18
N ASP A 201 -2.25 -4.31 54.37
CA ASP A 201 -2.84 -4.60 55.68
C ASP A 201 -2.55 -3.43 56.64
N ALA A 202 -3.12 -3.44 57.85
CA ALA A 202 -2.90 -2.41 58.88
C ALA A 202 -1.48 -2.44 59.51
N GLU A 203 -0.42 -2.38 58.69
CA GLU A 203 0.98 -2.45 59.09
C GLU A 203 1.74 -1.20 58.63
N TYR A 204 2.04 -0.30 59.58
CA TYR A 204 2.67 0.99 59.32
C TYR A 204 4.05 0.89 58.65
N SER A 205 4.83 -0.16 58.97
CA SER A 205 6.15 -0.38 58.37
C SER A 205 6.12 -0.78 56.89
N GLU A 206 4.98 -1.27 56.41
CA GLU A 206 4.82 -1.75 55.03
C GLU A 206 3.99 -0.77 54.16
N ALA A 207 3.30 0.19 54.78
CA ALA A 207 2.53 1.20 54.06
C ALA A 207 3.44 2.04 53.15
N MET A 208 3.03 2.23 51.90
CA MET A 208 3.76 2.99 50.88
C MET A 208 2.98 4.26 50.52
N MET A 209 3.70 5.31 50.15
CA MET A 209 3.10 6.54 49.63
C MET A 209 3.83 7.02 48.38
N LYS A 210 3.04 7.37 47.36
CA LYS A 210 3.50 7.96 46.11
C LYS A 210 3.04 9.40 46.01
N ALA A 211 3.92 10.29 45.58
CA ALA A 211 3.55 11.65 45.20
C ALA A 211 3.65 11.78 43.68
N ILE A 212 2.52 12.06 43.06
CA ILE A 212 2.37 12.18 41.60
C ILE A 212 1.76 13.53 41.22
N PHE A 213 1.91 13.94 39.97
CA PHE A 213 1.05 14.95 39.37
C PHE A 213 0.77 14.62 37.91
N TYR A 214 -0.35 15.10 37.40
CA TYR A 214 -0.78 14.94 36.02
C TYR A 214 -0.45 16.19 35.22
N VAL A 215 0.15 15.98 34.05
CA VAL A 215 0.50 17.03 33.10
C VAL A 215 0.32 16.52 31.67
N LYS A 216 0.05 17.41 30.72
CA LYS A 216 -0.11 17.02 29.31
C LYS A 216 1.24 16.91 28.60
N ASP A 217 1.37 15.87 27.77
CA ASP A 217 2.47 15.76 26.82
C ASP A 217 2.28 16.63 25.57
N ILE A 218 3.17 16.45 24.59
CA ILE A 218 3.20 17.22 23.34
C ILE A 218 1.99 16.94 22.45
N ASP A 219 1.39 15.76 22.58
CA ASP A 219 0.22 15.31 21.83
C ASP A 219 -1.08 15.65 22.58
N GLY A 220 -0.98 16.27 23.76
CA GLY A 220 -2.10 16.69 24.59
C GLY A 220 -2.68 15.58 25.47
N LEU A 221 -2.02 14.42 25.54
CA LEU A 221 -2.41 13.29 26.39
C LEU A 221 -1.95 13.53 27.83
N TRP A 222 -2.76 13.14 28.79
CA TRP A 222 -2.40 13.22 30.20
C TRP A 222 -1.36 12.15 30.54
N GLN A 223 -0.31 12.59 31.22
CA GLN A 223 0.77 11.77 31.74
C GLN A 223 0.81 11.90 33.26
N GLU A 224 0.94 10.78 33.96
CA GLU A 224 1.28 10.74 35.37
C GLU A 224 2.79 10.86 35.54
N VAL A 225 3.22 11.84 36.34
CA VAL A 225 4.62 12.08 36.68
C VAL A 225 4.82 11.78 38.15
N LEU A 226 5.51 10.66 38.41
CA LEU A 226 5.96 10.26 39.74
C LEU A 226 7.22 11.05 40.13
N PHE A 227 7.19 11.67 41.31
CA PHE A 227 8.33 12.46 41.81
C PHE A 227 8.76 12.12 43.25
N ALA A 228 7.97 11.29 43.96
CA ALA A 228 8.37 10.64 45.20
C ALA A 228 7.66 9.28 45.32
N ASP A 229 8.37 8.25 45.76
CA ASP A 229 7.85 6.90 45.97
C ASP A 229 8.66 6.21 47.07
N GLY A 230 8.03 5.88 48.19
CA GLY A 230 8.72 5.28 49.32
C GLY A 230 7.78 4.84 50.43
N TYR A 231 8.36 4.33 51.51
CA TYR A 231 7.58 3.95 52.68
C TYR A 231 6.94 5.19 53.32
N LEU A 232 5.71 5.06 53.82
CA LEU A 232 5.01 6.15 54.52
C LEU A 232 5.85 6.72 55.68
N SER A 233 6.67 5.88 56.32
CA SER A 233 7.59 6.26 57.39
C SER A 233 8.78 7.12 56.95
N GLU A 234 9.06 7.24 55.65
CA GLU A 234 10.11 8.12 55.10
C GLU A 234 9.60 9.55 54.87
N PHE A 235 8.28 9.74 54.80
CA PHE A 235 7.67 11.06 54.67
C PHE A 235 7.54 11.69 56.06
N SER A 236 8.00 12.93 56.21
CA SER A 236 7.83 13.73 57.42
C SER A 236 6.90 14.93 57.18
N ILE A 237 6.50 15.61 58.24
CA ILE A 237 5.66 16.81 58.16
C ILE A 237 6.41 17.92 58.92
N ASP A 238 6.55 19.09 58.29
CA ASP A 238 7.17 20.25 58.93
C ASP A 238 6.20 21.00 59.86
N ASP A 239 6.68 22.05 60.52
CA ASP A 239 5.86 22.86 61.44
C ASP A 239 4.74 23.65 60.74
N ASN A 240 4.76 23.75 59.40
CA ASN A 240 3.71 24.40 58.59
C ASN A 240 2.70 23.40 58.02
N GLY A 241 2.90 22.10 58.24
CA GLY A 241 2.07 21.04 57.67
C GLY A 241 2.51 20.57 56.28
N CYS A 242 3.61 21.09 55.73
CA CYS A 242 4.14 20.66 54.45
C CYS A 242 4.77 19.27 54.58
N VAL A 243 4.47 18.40 53.62
CA VAL A 243 5.02 17.04 53.58
C VAL A 243 6.44 17.10 53.00
N ILE A 244 7.37 16.41 53.65
CA ILE A 244 8.79 16.34 53.29
C ILE A 244 9.15 14.91 52.91
N TYR A 245 9.94 14.76 51.85
CA TYR A 245 10.52 13.49 51.41
C TYR A 245 11.97 13.70 50.97
N GLU A 246 12.88 12.84 51.43
CA GLU A 246 14.33 12.95 51.18
C GLU A 246 14.92 14.33 51.54
N GLY A 247 14.42 14.96 52.61
CA GLY A 247 14.92 16.24 53.12
C GLY A 247 14.43 17.48 52.36
N GLU A 248 13.51 17.34 51.41
CA GLU A 248 12.88 18.44 50.68
C GLU A 248 11.36 18.40 50.77
N THR A 249 10.68 19.55 50.73
CA THR A 249 9.21 19.57 50.69
C THR A 249 8.70 19.01 49.36
N LEU A 250 7.55 18.35 49.37
CA LEU A 250 6.95 17.80 48.16
C LEU A 250 6.58 18.90 47.17
N GLU A 251 6.23 20.10 47.62
CA GLU A 251 6.00 21.26 46.75
C GLU A 251 7.28 21.61 45.97
N SER A 252 8.45 21.59 46.61
CA SER A 252 9.72 21.85 45.94
C SER A 252 10.10 20.75 44.96
N LYS A 253 9.95 19.48 45.35
CA LYS A 253 10.22 18.34 44.45
C LYS A 253 9.27 18.31 43.26
N GLN A 254 7.99 18.60 43.46
CA GLN A 254 6.99 18.71 42.40
C GLN A 254 7.37 19.83 41.42
N ALA A 255 7.72 21.02 41.91
CA ALA A 255 8.12 22.13 41.07
C ALA A 255 9.37 21.82 40.22
N LYS A 256 10.36 21.11 40.79
CA LYS A 256 11.54 20.62 40.05
C LYS A 256 11.15 19.61 38.98
N ALA A 257 10.35 18.61 39.33
CA ALA A 257 9.89 17.59 38.39
C ALA A 257 9.05 18.19 37.25
N GLU A 258 8.21 19.19 37.54
CA GLU A 258 7.44 19.92 36.52
C GLU A 258 8.34 20.75 35.60
N ALA A 259 9.37 21.42 36.14
CA ALA A 259 10.36 22.14 35.34
C ALA A 259 11.14 21.19 34.41
N ASP A 260 11.58 20.06 34.92
CA ASP A 260 12.27 19.03 34.14
C ASP A 260 11.37 18.45 33.04
N PHE A 261 10.08 18.22 33.34
CA PHE A 261 9.10 17.79 32.36
C PHE A 261 8.90 18.84 31.25
N LYS A 262 8.71 20.11 31.62
CA LYS A 262 8.58 21.23 30.65
C LYS A 262 9.81 21.37 29.77
N TYR A 263 11.01 21.21 30.33
CA TYR A 263 12.26 21.24 29.57
C TYR A 263 12.34 20.10 28.54
N LYS A 264 12.00 18.86 28.95
CA LYS A 264 11.94 17.71 28.03
C LYS A 264 10.90 17.93 26.92
N LEU A 265 9.74 18.49 27.29
CA LEU A 265 8.65 18.79 26.36
C LEU A 265 9.09 19.79 25.28
N GLU A 266 9.76 20.87 25.68
CA GLU A 266 10.24 21.90 24.76
C GLU A 266 11.33 21.37 23.81
N ASN A 267 12.28 20.59 24.34
CA ASN A 267 13.29 19.93 23.52
C ASN A 267 12.68 18.98 22.48
N GLU A 268 11.62 18.27 22.84
CA GLU A 268 10.93 17.36 21.93
C GLU A 268 10.15 18.12 20.85
N LYS A 269 9.51 19.25 21.20
CA LYS A 269 8.90 20.16 20.21
C LYS A 269 9.93 20.64 19.19
N ASP A 270 11.07 21.12 19.67
CA ASP A 270 12.17 21.58 18.82
C ASP A 270 12.67 20.49 17.85
N LYS A 271 12.77 19.25 18.33
CA LYS A 271 13.14 18.11 17.48
C LYS A 271 12.10 17.84 16.40
N ARG A 272 10.81 17.78 16.75
CA ARG A 272 9.71 17.54 15.79
C ARG A 272 9.67 18.63 14.71
N VAL A 273 9.85 19.90 15.08
CA VAL A 273 9.93 21.02 14.13
C VAL A 273 11.12 20.88 13.19
N LYS A 274 12.31 20.54 13.71
CA LYS A 274 13.51 20.31 12.88
C LYS A 274 13.32 19.13 11.92
N GLU A 275 12.70 18.05 12.38
CA GLU A 275 12.42 16.88 11.56
C GLU A 275 11.38 17.16 10.47
N GLU A 276 10.31 17.87 10.79
CA GLU A 276 9.30 18.30 9.82
C GLU A 276 9.91 19.19 8.74
N LYS A 277 10.75 20.17 9.14
CA LYS A 277 11.48 21.02 8.20
C LYS A 277 12.37 20.19 7.27
N ARG A 278 13.15 19.25 7.82
CA ARG A 278 14.01 18.35 7.03
C ARG A 278 13.19 17.49 6.06
N ARG A 279 12.03 16.99 6.49
CA ARG A 279 11.12 16.20 5.66
C ARG A 279 10.54 17.04 4.51
N SER A 280 10.12 18.27 4.81
CA SER A 280 9.63 19.23 3.81
C SER A 280 10.71 19.57 2.78
N GLU A 281 11.94 19.85 3.24
CA GLU A 281 13.09 20.10 2.36
C GLU A 281 13.43 18.89 1.47
N ASN A 282 13.37 17.68 2.01
CA ASN A 282 13.60 16.45 1.24
C ASN A 282 12.50 16.22 0.19
N LEU A 283 11.23 16.44 0.54
CA LEU A 283 10.10 16.36 -0.40
C LEU A 283 10.25 17.38 -1.53
N LYS A 284 10.67 18.61 -1.22
CA LYS A 284 10.94 19.64 -2.22
C LYS A 284 12.04 19.23 -3.19
N LYS A 285 13.15 18.67 -2.68
CA LYS A 285 14.25 18.16 -3.52
C LYS A 285 13.80 17.03 -4.46
N LEU A 286 13.00 16.09 -3.95
CA LEU A 286 12.45 14.99 -4.75
C LEU A 286 11.53 15.52 -5.86
N PHE A 287 10.67 16.50 -5.54
CA PHE A 287 9.79 17.12 -6.53
C PHE A 287 10.58 17.88 -7.61
N GLU A 288 11.61 18.65 -7.22
CA GLU A 288 12.52 19.33 -8.16
C GLU A 288 13.28 18.34 -9.06
N GLU A 289 13.73 17.21 -8.50
CA GLU A 289 14.39 16.14 -9.26
C GLU A 289 13.44 15.46 -10.24
N GLU A 290 12.20 15.17 -9.82
CA GLU A 290 11.18 14.61 -10.70
C GLU A 290 10.84 15.57 -11.86
N GLN A 291 10.72 16.87 -11.59
CA GLN A 291 10.51 17.88 -12.64
C GLN A 291 11.68 17.91 -13.64
N ARG A 292 12.93 17.86 -13.16
CA ARG A 292 14.11 17.78 -14.05
C ARG A 292 14.07 16.51 -14.91
N ASN A 293 13.77 15.36 -14.31
CA ASN A 293 13.68 14.08 -15.03
C ASN A 293 12.54 14.09 -16.07
N GLN A 294 11.41 14.74 -15.77
CA GLN A 294 10.31 14.91 -16.72
C GLN A 294 10.70 15.83 -17.89
N GLN A 295 11.36 16.96 -17.60
CA GLN A 295 11.88 17.86 -18.63
C GLN A 295 12.89 17.14 -19.54
N GLU A 296 13.83 16.39 -18.97
CA GLU A 296 14.82 15.62 -19.73
C GLU A 296 14.14 14.57 -20.61
N ARG A 297 13.16 13.82 -20.09
CA ARG A 297 12.36 12.88 -20.88
C ARG A 297 11.60 13.55 -22.01
N GLN A 298 11.08 14.77 -21.79
CA GLN A 298 10.38 15.54 -22.80
C GLN A 298 11.33 15.96 -23.92
N ILE A 299 12.52 16.47 -23.57
CA ILE A 299 13.58 16.82 -24.53
C ILE A 299 13.98 15.60 -25.36
N LEU A 300 14.26 14.46 -24.72
CA LEU A 300 14.62 13.21 -25.41
C LEU A 300 13.52 12.74 -26.37
N LYS A 301 12.24 12.86 -25.99
CA LYS A 301 11.11 12.54 -26.87
C LYS A 301 11.05 13.47 -28.09
N GLU A 302 11.22 14.78 -27.87
CA GLU A 302 11.22 15.77 -28.95
C GLU A 302 12.41 15.58 -29.91
N GLU A 303 13.59 15.25 -29.40
CA GLU A 303 14.77 14.94 -30.21
C GLU A 303 14.56 13.66 -31.04
N ALA A 304 14.04 12.59 -30.42
CA ALA A 304 13.72 11.35 -31.11
C ALA A 304 12.64 11.55 -32.19
N GLU A 305 11.63 12.39 -31.94
CA GLU A 305 10.62 12.74 -32.92
C GLU A 305 11.21 13.55 -34.08
N LYS A 306 12.07 14.54 -33.81
CA LYS A 306 12.80 15.29 -34.85
C LYS A 306 13.67 14.37 -35.70
N GLU A 307 14.38 13.44 -35.09
CA GLU A 307 15.20 12.46 -35.83
C GLU A 307 14.33 11.53 -36.69
N ARG A 308 13.19 11.05 -36.15
CA ARG A 308 12.23 10.24 -36.91
C ARG A 308 11.69 11.02 -38.11
N ARG A 309 11.29 12.29 -37.93
CA ARG A 309 10.81 13.15 -39.03
C ARG A 309 11.89 13.33 -40.10
N ARG A 310 13.17 13.53 -39.71
CA ARG A 310 14.30 13.60 -40.66
C ARG A 310 14.46 12.30 -41.45
N LYS A 311 14.43 11.14 -40.79
CA LYS A 311 14.53 9.83 -41.45
C LYS A 311 13.38 9.60 -42.43
N VAL A 312 12.14 9.93 -42.05
CA VAL A 312 10.97 9.84 -42.93
C VAL A 312 11.14 10.74 -44.15
N ALA A 313 11.50 12.02 -43.96
CA ALA A 313 11.73 12.94 -45.07
C ALA A 313 12.85 12.48 -46.01
N GLU A 314 13.92 11.87 -45.48
CA GLU A 314 14.99 11.30 -46.30
C GLU A 314 14.50 10.11 -47.14
N VAL A 315 13.69 9.22 -46.56
CA VAL A 315 13.08 8.10 -47.28
C VAL A 315 12.12 8.59 -48.35
N GLU A 316 11.24 9.54 -48.03
CA GLU A 316 10.31 10.16 -48.98
C GLU A 316 11.06 10.80 -50.16
N LYS A 317 12.16 11.51 -49.89
CA LYS A 317 13.01 12.08 -50.94
C LYS A 317 13.59 10.99 -51.85
N ARG A 318 14.09 9.88 -51.29
CA ARG A 318 14.61 8.75 -52.07
C ARG A 318 13.53 8.09 -52.92
N ILE A 319 12.30 7.96 -52.39
CA ILE A 319 11.16 7.44 -53.15
C ILE A 319 10.85 8.38 -54.32
N ALA A 320 10.72 9.68 -54.08
CA ALA A 320 10.47 10.66 -55.14
C ALA A 320 11.57 10.66 -56.22
N GLU A 321 12.84 10.52 -55.84
CA GLU A 321 13.96 10.38 -56.79
C GLU A 321 13.88 9.09 -57.63
N LEU A 322 13.41 7.98 -57.04
CA LEU A 322 13.20 6.72 -57.77
C LEU A 322 11.99 6.79 -58.70
N GLU A 323 10.88 7.37 -58.25
CA GLU A 323 9.68 7.59 -59.07
C GLU A 323 9.99 8.49 -60.27
N GLU A 324 10.77 9.55 -60.06
CA GLU A 324 11.26 10.44 -61.12
C GLU A 324 12.09 9.67 -62.15
N LYS A 325 13.06 8.86 -61.69
CA LYS A 325 13.88 8.02 -62.59
C LYS A 325 13.03 7.05 -63.38
N HIS A 326 12.09 6.37 -62.72
CA HIS A 326 11.19 5.44 -63.38
C HIS A 326 10.30 6.15 -64.42
N ARG A 327 9.82 7.37 -64.12
CA ARG A 327 9.06 8.18 -65.06
C ARG A 327 9.88 8.53 -66.30
N VAL A 328 11.11 9.00 -66.10
CA VAL A 328 12.03 9.34 -67.21
C VAL A 328 12.38 8.11 -68.06
N GLU A 329 12.60 6.95 -67.43
CA GLU A 329 12.86 5.69 -68.15
C GLU A 329 11.64 5.22 -68.95
N GLU A 330 10.43 5.33 -68.39
CA GLU A 330 9.19 4.98 -69.09
C GLU A 330 8.92 5.93 -70.26
N GLU A 331 9.12 7.24 -70.08
CA GLU A 331 9.00 8.22 -71.18
C GLU A 331 9.97 7.92 -72.32
N LYS A 332 11.22 7.54 -72.01
CA LYS A 332 12.20 7.11 -73.03
C LYS A 332 11.75 5.85 -73.75
N ARG A 333 11.26 4.84 -73.02
CA ARG A 333 10.73 3.59 -73.60
C ARG A 333 9.56 3.89 -74.55
N GLN A 334 8.63 4.73 -74.13
CA GLN A 334 7.48 5.14 -74.95
C GLN A 334 7.89 5.97 -76.17
N ALA A 335 8.94 6.80 -76.06
CA ALA A 335 9.51 7.51 -77.21
C ALA A 335 10.19 6.54 -78.20
N GLU A 336 10.93 5.55 -77.71
CA GLU A 336 11.58 4.53 -78.53
C GLU A 336 10.56 3.67 -79.30
N ILE A 337 9.48 3.26 -78.64
CA ILE A 337 8.36 2.52 -79.28
C ILE A 337 7.75 3.37 -80.39
N ARG A 338 7.41 4.64 -80.11
CA ARG A 338 6.85 5.57 -81.11
C ARG A 338 7.78 5.76 -82.30
N GLN A 339 9.08 5.91 -82.05
CA GLN A 339 10.08 6.05 -83.12
C GLN A 339 10.13 4.79 -84.00
N ARG A 340 10.13 3.59 -83.41
CA ARG A 340 10.10 2.33 -84.17
C ARG A 340 8.84 2.19 -85.03
N GLU A 341 7.69 2.62 -84.53
CA GLU A 341 6.44 2.63 -85.30
C GLU A 341 6.46 3.62 -86.48
N GLU A 342 7.01 4.82 -86.27
CA GLU A 342 7.17 5.81 -87.33
C GLU A 342 8.16 5.35 -88.40
N ASP A 343 9.26 4.71 -88.01
CA ASP A 343 10.24 4.12 -88.93
C ASP A 343 9.62 2.97 -89.73
N PHE A 344 8.84 2.09 -89.09
CA PHE A 344 8.07 1.05 -89.78
C PHE A 344 7.08 1.63 -90.80
N LYS A 345 6.35 2.69 -90.45
CA LYS A 345 5.42 3.35 -91.39
C LYS A 345 6.14 4.03 -92.55
N ARG A 346 7.30 4.67 -92.32
CA ARG A 346 8.08 5.33 -93.38
C ARG A 346 8.69 4.35 -94.38
N ASN A 347 9.14 3.19 -93.91
CA ASN A 347 9.85 2.22 -94.74
C ASN A 347 8.93 1.11 -95.29
N MET A 348 7.62 1.22 -95.07
CA MET A 348 6.61 0.20 -95.41
C MET A 348 6.64 -0.23 -96.88
N GLU A 349 7.10 0.59 -97.83
CA GLU A 349 7.13 0.23 -99.26
C GLU A 349 8.49 -0.34 -99.72
N SER A 350 9.59 0.11 -99.11
CA SER A 350 10.95 -0.40 -99.34
C SER A 350 11.18 -1.74 -98.66
N ASP A 351 10.54 -2.01 -97.52
CA ASP A 351 10.76 -3.23 -96.73
C ASP A 351 10.26 -4.50 -97.44
N PHE A 352 9.33 -4.39 -98.38
CA PHE A 352 8.88 -5.51 -99.23
C PHE A 352 9.67 -5.63 -100.54
N SER A 353 10.54 -4.67 -100.85
CA SER A 353 11.42 -4.77 -102.03
C SER A 353 12.60 -5.70 -101.76
N GLN A 354 13.08 -5.74 -100.52
CA GLN A 354 14.06 -6.72 -100.08
C GLN A 354 13.40 -8.08 -99.82
N GLN A 355 14.14 -9.16 -100.11
CA GLN A 355 13.68 -10.54 -99.96
C GLN A 355 14.65 -11.35 -99.09
N GLU A 356 15.26 -10.69 -98.09
CA GLU A 356 16.30 -11.24 -97.20
C GLU A 356 15.79 -11.46 -95.76
N THR A 357 14.99 -10.53 -95.21
CA THR A 357 14.43 -10.60 -93.85
C THR A 357 12.91 -10.45 -93.84
N GLN A 358 12.23 -11.05 -92.85
CA GLN A 358 10.78 -10.96 -92.71
C GLN A 358 10.36 -9.55 -92.26
N VAL A 359 9.41 -8.94 -92.96
CA VAL A 359 8.81 -7.67 -92.52
C VAL A 359 7.86 -7.94 -91.36
N ARG A 360 8.14 -7.36 -90.18
CA ARG A 360 7.32 -7.45 -88.98
C ARG A 360 7.02 -6.06 -88.42
N ASP A 361 5.83 -5.86 -87.87
CA ASP A 361 5.47 -4.62 -87.18
C ASP A 361 6.03 -4.55 -85.74
N SER A 362 5.77 -3.44 -85.04
CA SER A 362 6.21 -3.17 -83.66
C SER A 362 5.72 -4.21 -82.65
N ASP A 363 4.59 -4.85 -82.93
CA ASP A 363 4.00 -5.94 -82.12
C ASP A 363 4.51 -7.33 -82.52
N GLY A 364 5.36 -7.41 -83.56
CA GLY A 364 5.99 -8.64 -84.03
C GLY A 364 5.17 -9.42 -85.06
N ASN A 365 4.06 -8.89 -85.58
CA ASN A 365 3.25 -9.57 -86.59
C ASN A 365 3.90 -9.53 -87.97
N ARG A 366 3.86 -10.62 -88.73
CA ARG A 366 4.48 -10.70 -90.07
C ARG A 366 3.56 -10.17 -91.16
N TRP A 367 4.11 -9.32 -92.02
CA TRP A 367 3.43 -8.74 -93.17
C TRP A 367 3.99 -9.28 -94.48
N ILE A 368 3.13 -9.45 -95.49
CA ILE A 368 3.45 -10.09 -96.77
C ILE A 368 2.79 -9.29 -97.91
N LYS A 369 3.44 -9.20 -99.07
CA LYS A 369 2.93 -8.56 -100.29
C LYS A 369 2.50 -9.59 -101.34
N CYS A 370 1.34 -9.40 -101.94
CA CYS A 370 0.83 -10.27 -102.99
C CYS A 370 1.52 -10.03 -104.32
N GLU A 371 2.10 -11.07 -104.90
CA GLU A 371 2.80 -11.01 -106.19
C GLU A 371 1.87 -10.69 -107.36
N PHE A 372 0.57 -10.95 -107.19
CA PHE A 372 -0.41 -10.86 -108.27
C PHE A 372 -1.22 -9.57 -108.23
N CYS A 373 -1.61 -9.10 -107.05
CA CYS A 373 -2.43 -7.88 -106.90
C CYS A 373 -1.74 -6.76 -106.12
N GLY A 374 -0.51 -6.96 -105.63
CA GLY A 374 0.21 -5.97 -104.84
C GLY A 374 -0.32 -5.73 -103.43
N LYS A 375 -1.42 -6.39 -103.01
CA LYS A 375 -1.99 -6.27 -101.66
C LYS A 375 -0.94 -6.60 -100.60
N ILE A 376 -0.73 -5.70 -99.65
CA ILE A 376 0.12 -5.91 -98.47
C ILE A 376 -0.80 -6.14 -97.27
N ALA A 377 -0.66 -7.27 -96.59
CA ALA A 377 -1.45 -7.60 -95.42
C ALA A 377 -0.69 -8.57 -94.50
N ASN A 378 -1.26 -8.81 -93.33
CA ASN A 378 -0.73 -9.80 -92.40
C ASN A 378 -0.68 -11.21 -93.05
N GLU A 379 0.28 -12.04 -92.64
CA GLU A 379 0.48 -13.40 -93.17
C GLU A 379 -0.78 -14.27 -93.18
N ASN A 380 -1.69 -14.03 -92.23
CA ASN A 380 -2.98 -14.71 -92.12
C ASN A 380 -3.90 -14.53 -93.34
N GLU A 381 -3.66 -13.52 -94.18
CA GLU A 381 -4.44 -13.24 -95.40
C GLU A 381 -3.87 -13.88 -96.68
N PHE A 382 -2.82 -14.71 -96.54
CA PHE A 382 -2.12 -15.33 -97.65
C PHE A 382 -2.22 -16.86 -97.63
N THR A 383 -2.35 -17.46 -98.83
CA THR A 383 -2.47 -18.91 -99.01
C THR A 383 -1.15 -19.60 -99.31
N SER A 384 -0.18 -18.84 -99.81
CA SER A 384 1.20 -19.27 -99.97
C SER A 384 2.06 -18.02 -99.84
N TYR A 385 3.21 -18.17 -99.21
CA TYR A 385 4.16 -17.09 -99.03
C TYR A 385 5.50 -17.68 -98.59
N GLY A 386 6.57 -16.97 -98.89
CA GLY A 386 7.91 -17.43 -98.57
C GLY A 386 8.46 -18.44 -99.59
N GLY A 387 9.76 -18.31 -99.82
CA GLY A 387 10.52 -19.11 -100.78
C GLY A 387 11.86 -18.42 -101.06
N ALA A 388 12.81 -19.13 -101.66
CA ALA A 388 14.08 -18.53 -102.06
C ALA A 388 13.83 -17.39 -103.07
N GLY A 389 14.20 -16.16 -102.70
CA GLY A 389 13.95 -14.94 -103.48
C GLY A 389 12.54 -14.33 -103.34
N HIS A 390 11.68 -14.89 -102.47
CA HIS A 390 10.27 -14.49 -102.28
C HIS A 390 9.89 -14.49 -100.79
N ILE A 391 10.79 -14.05 -99.90
CA ILE A 391 10.59 -14.09 -98.43
C ILE A 391 9.40 -13.23 -97.98
N ASN A 392 9.17 -12.09 -98.62
CA ASN A 392 8.12 -11.12 -98.29
C ASN A 392 6.98 -11.11 -99.33
N LEU A 393 6.98 -12.11 -100.22
CA LEU A 393 6.02 -12.23 -101.30
C LEU A 393 5.18 -13.49 -101.17
N GLY A 394 3.95 -13.43 -101.68
CA GLY A 394 3.03 -14.56 -101.62
C GLY A 394 1.81 -14.43 -102.53
N THR A 395 0.95 -15.44 -102.48
CA THR A 395 -0.36 -15.43 -103.15
C THR A 395 -1.45 -15.19 -102.12
N CYS A 396 -2.08 -14.02 -102.18
CA CYS A 396 -3.21 -13.73 -101.29
C CYS A 396 -4.40 -14.65 -101.62
N THR A 397 -5.26 -14.90 -100.62
CA THR A 397 -6.41 -15.81 -100.74
C THR A 397 -7.33 -15.44 -101.92
N ALA A 398 -7.52 -14.15 -102.16
CA ALA A 398 -8.33 -13.66 -103.28
C ALA A 398 -7.71 -13.97 -104.65
N CYS A 399 -6.40 -13.77 -104.82
CA CYS A 399 -5.72 -14.06 -106.09
C CYS A 399 -5.70 -15.55 -106.40
N LYS A 400 -5.53 -16.41 -105.40
CA LYS A 400 -5.61 -17.86 -105.61
C LYS A 400 -6.97 -18.29 -106.18
N ALA A 401 -8.07 -17.72 -105.68
CA ALA A 401 -9.41 -18.07 -106.13
C ALA A 401 -9.72 -17.54 -107.54
N ASN A 402 -9.34 -16.28 -107.79
CA ASN A 402 -9.93 -15.47 -108.85
C ASN A 402 -8.93 -15.05 -109.94
N ASN A 403 -7.62 -15.21 -109.76
CA ASN A 403 -6.65 -14.78 -110.75
C ASN A 403 -6.37 -15.91 -111.78
N PRO A 404 -6.73 -15.73 -113.06
CA PRO A 404 -6.54 -16.75 -114.09
C PRO A 404 -5.07 -17.11 -114.35
N ALA A 405 -4.12 -16.21 -114.09
CA ALA A 405 -2.69 -16.49 -114.20
C ALA A 405 -2.18 -17.48 -113.13
N VAL A 406 -2.85 -17.53 -111.96
CA VAL A 406 -2.55 -18.52 -110.92
C VAL A 406 -3.02 -19.91 -111.35
N LYS A 407 -4.18 -20.01 -112.01
CA LYS A 407 -4.71 -21.29 -112.53
C LYS A 407 -3.82 -21.88 -113.62
N GLN A 408 -3.38 -21.07 -114.60
CA GLN A 408 -2.43 -21.52 -115.65
C GLN A 408 -1.09 -22.04 -115.10
N LYS A 409 -0.47 -21.34 -114.13
CA LYS A 409 0.78 -21.79 -113.48
C LYS A 409 0.61 -23.12 -112.73
N THR A 410 -0.61 -23.45 -112.30
CA THR A 410 -0.90 -24.68 -111.54
C THR A 410 -1.12 -25.87 -112.50
N ASP A 411 -1.80 -25.65 -113.62
CA ASP A 411 -2.10 -26.68 -114.62
C ASP A 411 -0.85 -27.11 -115.43
N GLU A 412 0.03 -26.18 -115.79
CA GLU A 412 1.30 -26.47 -116.49
C GLU A 412 2.29 -27.30 -115.65
N LYS A 413 2.23 -27.17 -114.32
CA LYS A 413 3.12 -27.90 -113.40
C LYS A 413 2.73 -29.38 -113.26
N MET A 414 1.47 -29.75 -113.50
CA MET A 414 0.97 -31.13 -113.38
C MET A 414 1.16 -31.98 -114.66
N ALA A 415 1.26 -31.37 -115.84
CA ALA A 415 1.53 -32.10 -117.10
C ALA A 415 3.00 -32.56 -117.24
N LYS A 416 3.96 -31.84 -116.65
CA LYS A 416 5.41 -32.15 -116.74
C LYS A 416 5.89 -33.34 -115.89
N ILE A 417 5.09 -33.85 -114.96
CA ILE A 417 5.53 -34.92 -114.01
C ILE A 417 5.34 -36.35 -114.57
N LYS A 418 4.50 -36.56 -115.60
CA LYS A 418 4.10 -37.91 -116.06
C LYS A 418 5.09 -38.65 -117.01
N MET A 419 6.23 -38.06 -117.39
CA MET A 419 7.04 -38.53 -118.55
C MET A 419 8.45 -39.08 -118.21
N LYS A 420 8.72 -39.51 -116.97
CA LYS A 420 10.10 -39.84 -116.55
C LYS A 420 10.23 -41.01 -115.57
N TYR A 421 9.74 -42.21 -115.91
CA TYR A 421 10.21 -43.45 -115.27
C TYR A 421 9.89 -44.70 -116.13
N ASP A 422 10.91 -45.37 -116.66
CA ASP A 422 10.78 -46.72 -117.26
C ASP A 422 11.26 -47.76 -116.22
N PRO A 423 10.37 -48.60 -115.68
CA PRO A 423 10.66 -49.45 -114.51
C PRO A 423 11.68 -50.58 -114.76
N ASP A 424 12.06 -50.88 -116.00
CA ASP A 424 12.99 -51.97 -116.33
C ASP A 424 14.47 -51.53 -116.36
N ILE A 425 14.74 -50.24 -116.17
CA ILE A 425 16.08 -49.65 -116.20
C ILE A 425 16.57 -49.34 -114.78
N CYS A 426 17.77 -49.78 -114.44
CA CYS A 426 18.39 -49.51 -113.15
C CYS A 426 18.70 -48.00 -113.01
N PRO A 427 18.12 -47.29 -112.03
CA PRO A 427 18.35 -45.85 -111.87
C PRO A 427 19.77 -45.52 -111.40
N ALA A 428 20.52 -46.50 -110.90
CA ALA A 428 21.88 -46.29 -110.41
C ALA A 428 22.95 -46.34 -111.52
N CYS A 429 22.74 -47.12 -112.58
CA CYS A 429 23.77 -47.28 -113.62
C CYS A 429 23.22 -47.42 -115.05
N GLY A 430 21.91 -47.27 -115.25
CA GLY A 430 21.25 -47.43 -116.55
C GLY A 430 21.19 -48.87 -117.09
N GLY A 431 21.72 -49.87 -116.36
CA GLY A 431 21.68 -51.28 -116.79
C GLY A 431 20.31 -51.91 -116.56
N THR A 432 19.97 -52.98 -117.28
CA THR A 432 18.65 -53.63 -117.15
C THR A 432 18.48 -54.29 -115.78
N LEU A 433 17.35 -54.05 -115.12
CA LEU A 433 16.97 -54.77 -113.90
C LEU A 433 16.44 -56.15 -114.28
N ARG A 434 16.90 -57.19 -113.60
CA ARG A 434 16.46 -58.57 -113.82
C ARG A 434 16.16 -59.26 -112.50
N GLU A 435 15.22 -60.18 -112.53
CA GLU A 435 14.86 -60.97 -111.35
C GLU A 435 16.03 -61.89 -110.96
N LYS A 436 16.47 -61.80 -109.70
CA LYS A 436 17.52 -62.62 -109.08
C LYS A 436 16.97 -63.24 -107.80
N SER A 437 17.43 -64.44 -107.45
CA SER A 437 17.02 -65.13 -106.22
C SER A 437 18.10 -65.01 -105.15
N GLY A 438 17.71 -64.62 -103.94
CA GLY A 438 18.60 -64.56 -102.77
C GLY A 438 18.01 -65.28 -101.56
N LYS A 439 18.74 -65.29 -100.44
CA LYS A 439 18.36 -65.98 -99.20
C LYS A 439 16.98 -65.58 -98.63
N PHE A 440 16.48 -64.38 -98.97
CA PHE A 440 15.20 -63.83 -98.49
C PHE A 440 14.10 -63.78 -99.57
N GLY A 441 14.27 -64.50 -100.69
CA GLY A 441 13.31 -64.53 -101.81
C GLY A 441 13.85 -63.89 -103.08
N LYS A 442 12.98 -63.76 -104.10
CA LYS A 442 13.33 -63.16 -105.38
C LYS A 442 13.29 -61.62 -105.29
N PHE A 443 14.21 -60.93 -105.96
CA PHE A 443 14.29 -59.46 -106.04
C PHE A 443 14.76 -59.00 -107.44
N MET A 444 14.51 -57.75 -107.83
CA MET A 444 15.05 -57.20 -109.08
C MET A 444 16.49 -56.71 -108.86
N GLY A 445 17.49 -57.43 -109.35
CA GLY A 445 18.89 -57.01 -109.29
C GLY A 445 19.37 -56.42 -110.61
N CYS A 446 20.25 -55.42 -110.55
CA CYS A 446 20.91 -54.92 -111.76
C CYS A 446 21.72 -56.03 -112.45
N SER A 447 21.66 -56.09 -113.78
CA SER A 447 22.46 -57.01 -114.60
C SER A 447 23.97 -56.84 -114.41
N ASN A 448 24.43 -55.62 -114.10
CA ASN A 448 25.85 -55.27 -113.97
C ASN A 448 26.49 -55.63 -112.60
N TYR A 449 25.88 -56.49 -111.79
CA TYR A 449 26.49 -56.97 -110.54
C TYR A 449 27.76 -57.82 -110.85
N PRO A 450 28.90 -57.64 -110.15
CA PRO A 450 29.10 -56.92 -108.88
C PRO A 450 29.38 -55.41 -108.98
N LYS A 451 29.54 -54.84 -110.19
CA LYS A 451 29.86 -53.41 -110.39
C LYS A 451 28.70 -52.47 -110.02
N CYS A 452 27.46 -52.94 -110.15
CA CYS A 452 26.27 -52.25 -109.66
C CYS A 452 25.53 -53.16 -108.66
N ARG A 453 25.44 -52.72 -107.41
CA ARG A 453 24.77 -53.45 -106.32
C ARG A 453 23.32 -53.02 -106.09
N TYR A 454 22.72 -52.29 -107.03
CA TYR A 454 21.33 -51.87 -106.92
C TYR A 454 20.39 -53.09 -106.93
N THR A 455 19.50 -53.12 -105.94
CA THR A 455 18.42 -54.09 -105.79
C THR A 455 17.10 -53.35 -105.65
N GLY A 456 16.10 -53.71 -106.44
CA GLY A 456 14.73 -53.24 -106.37
C GLY A 456 13.79 -54.36 -105.93
N ILE A 457 12.64 -53.98 -105.41
CA ILE A 457 11.58 -54.90 -105.00
C ILE A 457 10.87 -55.42 -106.26
N ILE A 458 10.59 -56.73 -106.34
CA ILE A 458 9.71 -57.25 -107.39
C ILE A 458 8.32 -56.70 -107.14
N ARG A 459 7.76 -56.01 -108.13
CA ARG A 459 6.34 -55.65 -108.09
C ARG A 459 5.53 -56.90 -108.46
N PRO A 460 4.68 -57.45 -107.58
CA PRO A 460 3.80 -58.55 -107.95
C PRO A 460 2.76 -58.05 -108.97
N GLY A 461 2.78 -58.59 -110.19
CA GLY A 461 1.78 -58.28 -111.24
C GLY A 461 2.34 -57.98 -112.64
N LYS A 462 2.87 -59.02 -113.30
CA LYS A 462 2.45 -59.35 -114.66
C LYS A 462 1.90 -60.77 -114.63
#